data_AF-M4SZ89-F1
#
_entry.id   AF-M4SZ89-F1
#
_cell.length_a   1.000
_cell.length_b   1.000
_cell.length_c   1.000
_cell.angle_alpha   90.00
_cell.angle_beta   90.00
_cell.angle_gamma   90.00
#
_symmetry.space_group_name_H-M   'P 1'
#
loop_
_entity.id
_entity.type
_entity.pdbx_description
1 polymer ?
#
loop_
_entity_poly.entity_id
_entity_poly.type
_entity_poly.pdbx_seq_one_letter_code
_entity_poly.pdbx_strand_id
1 'polypeptide(L)'
;MGRTFADTSLVLAIYLALSAQIKADDHTNAVNLADLSYLCKIIALTKTQTTDFDNADLDSAPIAKQQPLNMSLSDPSWKAQFPKIQGNKPDTPGHCKGSKAPETCKQQYKTWEAAERGAEEPMNLPGKVVYPDKTLATEAGRSTHLLVQATLAAAISKKDAYDMRDKPTLQKFKATVKDALEHIVYRHSAAGKTAATICRADAENDRLTSCKLSKMAKTVCGTAICLCHNDVTQTADICGGASSEAKTAFGGNSMAAVYDKIHEKCGLTPVPHQSSSYIAALATGLLSRLKTKEVALAAKVYLGTITTNSDCRSEANKGCVDFTEISEGNAGGAINAELWPTKLLEIANNLRQAEQALTAKHETQSTLNTLQKQAEHLYEHLQHTPIPPAPTTDTQAKKHRDPQLMIANHQQKQSINALASTAFTTQAQRNANLKQEQKPQQQKEQEMQLQDNKRKRRNAKGNYNPNAPRLLNANGKVKNAKIPPF
;
A
#
# COMPACT_ATOMS: atom_id res chain seq x y z
N MET A 1 17.57 -2.77 -20.10
CA MET A 1 17.31 -4.08 -19.47
C MET A 1 15.80 -4.21 -19.30
N GLY A 2 15.13 -5.00 -20.13
CA GLY A 2 13.65 -5.07 -20.19
C GLY A 2 13.15 -6.42 -20.69
N ARG A 3 13.75 -7.52 -20.22
CA ARG A 3 13.45 -8.89 -20.69
C ARG A 3 13.05 -9.88 -19.60
N THR A 4 12.80 -9.47 -18.36
CA THR A 4 12.55 -10.41 -17.25
C THR A 4 11.08 -10.68 -16.91
N PHE A 5 10.14 -9.88 -17.41
CA PHE A 5 8.71 -10.02 -17.07
C PHE A 5 7.94 -11.04 -17.93
N ALA A 6 8.36 -11.28 -19.18
CA ALA A 6 7.70 -12.23 -20.06
C ALA A 6 8.05 -13.69 -19.69
N ASP A 7 9.30 -13.95 -19.33
CA ASP A 7 9.79 -15.31 -19.07
C ASP A 7 9.26 -15.89 -17.74
N THR A 8 9.04 -15.05 -16.73
CA THR A 8 8.46 -15.49 -15.44
C THR A 8 6.99 -15.86 -15.55
N SER A 9 6.21 -15.17 -16.40
CA SER A 9 4.79 -15.48 -16.60
C SER A 9 4.56 -16.79 -17.36
N LEU A 10 5.43 -17.10 -18.34
CA LEU A 10 5.36 -18.35 -19.09
C LEU A 10 5.70 -19.56 -18.21
N VAL A 11 6.75 -19.46 -17.39
CA VAL A 11 7.19 -20.53 -16.47
C VAL A 11 6.11 -20.82 -15.41
N LEU A 12 5.44 -19.79 -14.88
CA LEU A 12 4.38 -19.94 -13.88
C LEU A 12 3.13 -20.64 -14.45
N ALA A 13 2.74 -20.29 -15.69
CA ALA A 13 1.64 -20.95 -16.40
C ALA A 13 1.95 -22.43 -16.69
N ILE A 14 3.20 -22.74 -17.05
CA ILE A 14 3.66 -24.12 -17.28
C ILE A 14 3.65 -24.92 -15.96
N TYR A 15 4.08 -24.35 -14.83
CA TYR A 15 4.04 -25.03 -13.53
C TYR A 15 2.61 -25.31 -13.05
N LEU A 16 1.68 -24.37 -13.27
CA LEU A 16 0.27 -24.56 -12.98
C LEU A 16 -0.38 -25.60 -13.91
N ALA A 17 -0.03 -25.62 -15.20
CA ALA A 17 -0.49 -26.63 -16.15
C ALA A 17 0.04 -28.03 -15.84
N LEU A 18 1.31 -28.17 -15.43
CA LEU A 18 1.91 -29.45 -15.02
C LEU A 18 1.22 -30.04 -13.78
N SER A 19 0.85 -29.20 -12.82
CA SER A 19 0.11 -29.66 -11.64
C SER A 19 -1.36 -30.03 -11.92
N ALA A 20 -1.91 -29.63 -13.09
CA ALA A 20 -3.20 -30.12 -13.54
C ALA A 20 -3.12 -31.56 -14.09
N GLN A 21 -1.91 -32.14 -14.20
CA GLN A 21 -1.68 -33.51 -14.65
C GLN A 21 -1.40 -34.51 -13.53
N ILE A 22 -1.63 -34.16 -12.25
CA ILE A 22 -1.70 -35.17 -11.19
C ILE A 22 -2.99 -35.97 -11.43
N LYS A 23 -2.91 -36.99 -12.29
CA LYS A 23 -3.88 -38.07 -12.34
C LYS A 23 -3.72 -38.84 -11.04
N ALA A 24 -4.83 -39.12 -10.36
CA ALA A 24 -4.85 -40.12 -9.32
C ALA A 24 -4.25 -41.42 -9.89
N ASP A 25 -3.48 -42.13 -9.09
CA ASP A 25 -3.17 -43.53 -9.36
C ASP A 25 -4.51 -44.26 -9.56
N ASP A 26 -4.65 -44.99 -10.66
CA ASP A 26 -5.85 -45.77 -11.00
C ASP A 26 -6.22 -46.80 -9.90
N HIS A 27 -5.31 -47.06 -8.96
CA HIS A 27 -5.52 -47.93 -7.80
C HIS A 27 -6.06 -47.21 -6.55
N THR A 28 -6.19 -45.88 -6.57
CA THR A 28 -6.71 -45.08 -5.45
C THR A 28 -8.04 -44.45 -5.87
N ASN A 29 -9.13 -44.70 -5.14
CA ASN A 29 -10.45 -44.08 -5.41
C ASN A 29 -10.49 -42.56 -5.17
N ALA A 30 -9.33 -41.88 -5.18
CA ALA A 30 -9.06 -40.51 -4.78
C ALA A 30 -9.55 -39.48 -5.82
N VAL A 31 -10.84 -39.52 -6.14
CA VAL A 31 -11.49 -38.74 -7.21
C VAL A 31 -11.33 -37.21 -7.06
N ASN A 32 -11.11 -36.71 -5.84
CA ASN A 32 -10.96 -35.28 -5.56
C ASN A 32 -9.51 -34.86 -5.25
N LEU A 33 -8.51 -35.74 -5.42
CA LEU A 33 -7.11 -35.43 -5.10
C LEU A 33 -6.58 -34.20 -5.85
N ALA A 34 -6.96 -34.03 -7.13
CA ALA A 34 -6.53 -32.89 -7.93
C ALA A 34 -7.13 -31.56 -7.42
N ASP A 35 -8.39 -31.58 -6.99
CA ASP A 35 -9.07 -30.40 -6.43
C ASP A 35 -8.53 -30.08 -5.04
N LEU A 36 -8.26 -31.08 -4.19
CA LEU A 36 -7.57 -30.88 -2.93
C LEU A 36 -6.17 -30.27 -3.14
N SER A 37 -5.38 -30.84 -4.05
CA SER A 37 -4.04 -30.34 -4.37
C SER A 37 -4.07 -28.88 -4.82
N TYR A 38 -5.15 -28.47 -5.50
CA TYR A 38 -5.38 -27.09 -5.87
C TYR A 38 -5.67 -26.19 -4.66
N LEU A 39 -6.57 -26.62 -3.77
CA LEU A 39 -6.87 -25.88 -2.52
C LEU A 39 -5.64 -25.77 -1.61
N CYS A 40 -4.78 -26.79 -1.57
CA CYS A 40 -3.54 -26.75 -0.79
C CYS A 40 -2.61 -25.61 -1.23
N LYS A 41 -2.60 -25.24 -2.52
CA LYS A 41 -1.83 -24.07 -2.99
C LYS A 41 -2.39 -22.76 -2.47
N ILE A 42 -3.71 -22.64 -2.37
CA ILE A 42 -4.36 -21.47 -1.78
C ILE A 42 -4.07 -21.42 -0.28
N ILE A 43 -4.11 -22.57 0.42
CA ILE A 43 -3.73 -22.67 1.84
C ILE A 43 -2.25 -22.25 2.03
N ALA A 44 -1.36 -22.66 1.14
CA ALA A 44 0.07 -22.33 1.20
C ALA A 44 0.36 -20.82 1.10
N LEU A 45 -0.54 -20.01 0.54
CA LEU A 45 -0.41 -18.54 0.55
C LEU A 45 -0.32 -17.95 1.96
N THR A 46 -0.94 -18.59 2.96
CA THR A 46 -0.89 -18.13 4.36
C THR A 46 0.50 -18.29 5.00
N LYS A 47 1.39 -19.05 4.35
CA LYS A 47 2.77 -19.28 4.79
C LYS A 47 3.77 -18.35 4.13
N THR A 48 3.37 -17.57 3.12
CA THR A 48 4.30 -16.70 2.40
C THR A 48 4.67 -15.48 3.24
N GLN A 49 5.94 -15.09 3.17
CA GLN A 49 6.43 -13.86 3.78
C GLN A 49 6.20 -12.67 2.84
N THR A 50 5.84 -11.52 3.40
CA THR A 50 5.57 -10.28 2.65
C THR A 50 6.73 -9.28 2.79
N THR A 51 7.96 -9.77 2.95
CA THR A 51 9.13 -8.96 3.31
C THR A 51 9.44 -7.84 2.32
N ASP A 52 9.10 -8.03 1.05
CA ASP A 52 9.30 -7.03 0.01
C ASP A 52 8.50 -5.74 0.24
N PHE A 53 7.45 -5.81 1.07
CA PHE A 53 6.59 -4.69 1.45
C PHE A 53 6.92 -4.12 2.84
N ASP A 54 8.00 -4.58 3.49
CA ASP A 54 8.27 -4.22 4.89
C ASP A 54 8.63 -2.77 5.11
N ASN A 55 9.26 -2.14 4.12
CA ASN A 55 9.66 -0.75 4.18
C ASN A 55 8.96 0.06 3.08
N ALA A 56 8.06 0.97 3.48
CA ALA A 56 7.39 1.90 2.58
C ALA A 56 8.10 3.27 2.50
N ASP A 57 9.19 3.47 3.23
CA ASP A 57 9.91 4.74 3.26
C ASP A 57 11.00 4.81 2.18
N LEU A 58 11.09 5.98 1.54
CA LEU A 58 12.26 6.37 0.76
C LEU A 58 13.39 6.78 1.69
N ASP A 59 14.62 6.50 1.28
CA ASP A 59 15.81 7.09 1.91
C ASP A 59 15.87 8.58 1.56
N SER A 60 15.83 9.43 2.60
CA SER A 60 15.91 10.89 2.49
C SER A 60 17.33 11.43 2.39
N ALA A 61 18.37 10.59 2.54
CA ALA A 61 19.76 11.01 2.46
C ALA A 61 20.10 11.80 1.17
N PRO A 62 19.59 11.47 -0.04
CA PRO A 62 19.88 12.24 -1.23
C PRO A 62 19.33 13.68 -1.20
N ILE A 63 18.23 13.91 -0.50
CA ILE A 63 17.69 15.27 -0.28
C ILE A 63 18.52 15.99 0.78
N ALA A 64 18.81 15.31 1.90
CA ALA A 64 19.59 15.88 2.98
C ALA A 64 20.98 16.33 2.51
N LYS A 65 21.63 15.55 1.64
CA LYS A 65 22.93 15.89 1.03
C LYS A 65 22.88 17.10 0.11
N GLN A 66 21.74 17.42 -0.51
CA GLN A 66 21.62 18.61 -1.37
C GLN A 66 21.41 19.91 -0.59
N GLN A 67 20.92 19.83 0.66
CA GLN A 67 20.61 21.02 1.45
C GLN A 67 21.86 21.86 1.78
N PRO A 68 22.99 21.29 2.24
CA PRO A 68 24.24 22.03 2.44
C PRO A 68 24.80 22.64 1.15
N LEU A 69 24.67 21.95 0.00
CA LEU A 69 25.12 22.47 -1.29
C LEU A 69 24.33 23.74 -1.65
N ASN A 70 23.00 23.67 -1.57
CA ASN A 70 22.14 24.82 -1.81
C ASN A 70 22.46 25.97 -0.85
N MET A 71 22.68 25.67 0.44
CA MET A 71 22.98 26.67 1.44
C MET A 71 24.35 27.34 1.21
N SER A 72 25.40 26.56 0.96
CA SER A 72 26.75 27.10 0.72
C SER A 72 26.82 28.04 -0.49
N LEU A 73 25.98 27.80 -1.51
CA LEU A 73 25.85 28.66 -2.71
C LEU A 73 24.91 29.86 -2.51
N SER A 74 24.22 29.94 -1.38
CA SER A 74 23.27 31.02 -1.11
C SER A 74 23.97 32.36 -0.86
N ASP A 75 23.19 33.44 -1.02
CA ASP A 75 23.65 34.80 -0.77
C ASP A 75 24.18 34.95 0.68
N PRO A 76 25.29 35.66 0.91
CA PRO A 76 25.85 35.85 2.25
C PRO A 76 24.86 36.45 3.25
N SER A 77 23.99 37.36 2.80
CA SER A 77 22.95 37.95 3.66
C SER A 77 21.86 36.95 4.07
N TRP A 78 21.63 35.92 3.24
CA TRP A 78 20.73 34.81 3.57
C TRP A 78 21.38 33.87 4.59
N LYS A 79 22.62 33.44 4.33
CA LYS A 79 23.40 32.58 5.25
C LYS A 79 23.52 33.20 6.65
N ALA A 80 23.74 34.51 6.73
CA ALA A 80 23.84 35.26 7.99
C ALA A 80 22.58 35.23 8.88
N GLN A 81 21.43 34.74 8.39
CA GLN A 81 20.22 34.55 9.20
C GLN A 81 20.23 33.29 10.07
N PHE A 82 21.21 32.41 9.85
CA PHE A 82 21.35 31.14 10.54
C PHE A 82 22.56 31.17 11.49
N PRO A 83 22.46 30.54 12.68
CA PRO A 83 23.59 30.45 13.58
C PRO A 83 24.69 29.58 12.97
N LYS A 84 25.94 30.04 13.10
CA LYS A 84 27.14 29.27 12.77
C LYS A 84 27.30 28.06 13.70
N ILE A 85 28.23 27.14 13.40
CA ILE A 85 28.53 25.95 14.21
C ILE A 85 28.68 26.25 15.71
N GLN A 86 29.23 27.41 16.07
CA GLN A 86 29.30 27.92 17.43
C GLN A 86 28.28 29.04 17.65
N GLY A 87 27.03 28.67 17.92
CA GLY A 87 25.96 29.64 18.18
C GLY A 87 24.83 29.06 19.02
N ASN A 88 24.30 29.87 19.95
CA ASN A 88 23.11 29.50 20.71
C ASN A 88 21.89 29.41 19.77
N LYS A 89 21.09 28.36 19.94
CA LYS A 89 19.90 28.11 19.15
C LYS A 89 18.74 28.96 19.67
N PRO A 90 18.21 29.94 18.91
CA PRO A 90 17.04 30.69 19.35
C PRO A 90 15.78 29.80 19.33
N ASP A 91 14.98 29.83 20.41
CA ASP A 91 13.74 29.04 20.53
C ASP A 91 12.70 29.38 19.45
N THR A 92 12.68 30.62 18.99
CA THR A 92 11.88 31.05 17.83
C THR A 92 12.73 31.93 16.93
N PRO A 93 13.02 31.50 15.70
CA PRO A 93 13.75 32.31 14.73
C PRO A 93 13.02 33.63 14.48
N GLY A 94 13.75 34.75 14.46
CA GLY A 94 13.17 36.06 14.16
C GLY A 94 12.40 36.06 12.82
N HIS A 95 12.90 35.32 11.82
CA HIS A 95 12.29 35.14 10.52
C HIS A 95 10.90 34.46 10.55
N CYS A 96 10.60 33.66 11.57
CA CYS A 96 9.29 32.99 11.71
C CYS A 96 8.26 33.84 12.47
N LYS A 97 8.65 34.99 13.03
CA LYS A 97 7.71 35.89 13.74
C LYS A 97 6.72 36.51 12.73
N GLY A 98 5.42 36.36 13.00
CA GLY A 98 4.36 36.87 12.12
C GLY A 98 3.99 35.95 10.95
N SER A 99 4.60 34.76 10.85
CA SER A 99 4.17 33.75 9.87
C SER A 99 2.75 33.25 10.17
N LYS A 100 1.94 33.07 9.12
CA LYS A 100 0.60 32.44 9.21
C LYS A 100 0.66 30.94 9.54
N ALA A 101 1.84 30.32 9.42
CA ALA A 101 2.09 28.91 9.72
C ALA A 101 3.41 28.79 10.53
N PRO A 102 3.39 29.17 11.82
CA PRO A 102 4.60 29.26 12.63
C PRO A 102 5.31 27.90 12.82
N GLU A 103 4.56 26.81 12.94
CA GLU A 103 5.16 25.47 13.11
C GLU A 103 5.84 24.93 11.86
N THR A 104 5.24 25.12 10.68
CA THR A 104 5.88 24.77 9.40
C THR A 104 7.14 25.59 9.18
N CYS A 105 7.11 26.89 9.51
CA CYS A 105 8.29 27.75 9.45
C CYS A 105 9.40 27.26 10.38
N LYS A 106 9.07 26.89 11.63
CA LYS A 106 10.03 26.34 12.59
C LYS A 106 10.68 25.04 12.08
N GLN A 107 9.91 24.15 11.46
CA GLN A 107 10.44 22.91 10.88
C GLN A 107 11.39 23.19 9.72
N GLN A 108 11.00 24.07 8.78
CA GLN A 108 11.87 24.47 7.68
C GLN A 108 13.14 25.18 8.18
N TYR A 109 13.01 26.03 9.19
CA TYR A 109 14.16 26.70 9.80
C TYR A 109 15.16 25.71 10.38
N LYS A 110 14.71 24.66 11.08
CA LYS A 110 15.61 23.60 11.59
C LYS A 110 16.39 22.92 10.45
N THR A 111 15.74 22.71 9.30
CA THR A 111 16.38 22.15 8.11
C THR A 111 17.43 23.10 7.54
N TRP A 112 17.11 24.39 7.40
CA TRP A 112 18.07 25.39 6.91
C TRP A 112 19.23 25.62 7.87
N GLU A 113 18.97 25.62 9.17
CA GLU A 113 20.00 25.70 10.20
C GLU A 113 20.98 24.52 10.11
N ALA A 114 20.46 23.29 9.98
CA ALA A 114 21.32 22.11 9.79
C ALA A 114 22.12 22.20 8.48
N ALA A 115 21.51 22.71 7.41
CA ALA A 115 22.15 22.91 6.13
C ALA A 115 23.28 23.95 6.19
N GLU A 116 23.10 25.05 6.92
CA GLU A 116 24.15 26.08 7.11
C GLU A 116 25.34 25.49 7.86
N ARG A 117 25.12 24.80 8.98
CA ARG A 117 26.21 24.15 9.71
C ARG A 117 26.95 23.13 8.84
N GLY A 118 26.20 22.35 8.05
CA GLY A 118 26.78 21.42 7.09
C GLY A 118 27.59 22.13 6.00
N ALA A 119 27.16 23.31 5.56
CA ALA A 119 27.82 24.12 4.55
C ALA A 119 29.12 24.80 5.04
N GLU A 120 29.28 25.00 6.35
CA GLU A 120 30.49 25.55 6.95
C GLU A 120 31.66 24.55 7.00
N GLU A 121 31.36 23.25 7.00
CA GLU A 121 32.36 22.18 7.04
C GLU A 121 32.71 21.71 5.62
N PRO A 122 33.93 22.00 5.08
CA PRO A 122 34.30 21.62 3.71
C PRO A 122 34.17 20.12 3.47
N MET A 123 34.40 19.29 4.48
CA MET A 123 34.30 17.83 4.37
C MET A 123 32.89 17.33 4.03
N ASN A 124 31.86 18.14 4.25
CA ASN A 124 30.47 17.84 3.91
C ASN A 124 30.09 18.31 2.50
N LEU A 125 31.04 18.91 1.76
CA LEU A 125 30.82 19.47 0.44
C LEU A 125 31.60 18.72 -0.65
N PRO A 126 31.04 18.60 -1.87
CA PRO A 126 31.74 18.03 -3.02
C PRO A 126 33.04 18.78 -3.31
N GLY A 127 34.08 18.04 -3.68
CA GLY A 127 35.44 18.57 -3.87
C GLY A 127 36.08 19.21 -2.62
N LYS A 128 35.44 19.16 -1.44
CA LYS A 128 35.90 19.76 -0.18
C LYS A 128 36.17 21.27 -0.25
N VAL A 129 35.37 21.99 -1.03
CA VAL A 129 35.54 23.44 -1.24
C VAL A 129 34.35 24.21 -0.70
N VAL A 130 34.63 25.28 0.02
CA VAL A 130 33.67 26.36 0.31
C VAL A 130 34.01 27.53 -0.60
N TYR A 131 33.07 27.96 -1.43
CA TYR A 131 33.30 29.07 -2.35
C TYR A 131 33.26 30.43 -1.63
N PRO A 132 34.21 31.35 -1.92
CA PRO A 132 34.19 32.69 -1.35
C PRO A 132 33.08 33.54 -1.98
N ASP A 133 32.61 34.55 -1.25
CA ASP A 133 31.49 35.42 -1.67
C ASP A 133 31.71 36.06 -3.06
N LYS A 134 32.96 36.41 -3.39
CA LYS A 134 33.31 36.94 -4.72
C LYS A 134 32.99 35.95 -5.86
N THR A 135 33.13 34.65 -5.63
CA THR A 135 32.81 33.60 -6.60
C THR A 135 31.29 33.41 -6.68
N LEU A 136 30.61 33.41 -5.52
CA LEU A 136 29.15 33.32 -5.45
C LEU A 136 28.45 34.50 -6.15
N ALA A 137 29.05 35.69 -6.12
CA ALA A 137 28.52 36.89 -6.77
C ALA A 137 28.63 36.88 -8.32
N THR A 138 29.45 35.99 -8.90
CA THR A 138 29.60 35.87 -10.36
C THR A 138 28.34 35.30 -11.01
N GLU A 139 28.20 35.50 -12.33
CA GLU A 139 27.12 34.86 -13.12
C GLU A 139 27.15 33.33 -13.00
N ALA A 140 28.35 32.74 -13.00
CA ALA A 140 28.53 31.31 -12.81
C ALA A 140 28.06 30.85 -11.43
N GLY A 141 28.48 31.54 -10.36
CA GLY A 141 28.06 31.23 -8.99
C GLY A 141 26.55 31.30 -8.81
N ARG A 142 25.91 32.37 -9.30
CA ARG A 142 24.45 32.55 -9.26
C ARG A 142 23.71 31.48 -10.08
N SER A 143 24.22 31.15 -11.26
CA SER A 143 23.62 30.12 -12.13
C SER A 143 23.71 28.74 -11.49
N THR A 144 24.86 28.38 -10.92
CA THR A 144 25.04 27.12 -10.19
C THR A 144 24.09 27.04 -9.00
N HIS A 145 23.94 28.12 -8.23
CA HIS A 145 22.97 28.16 -7.12
C HIS A 145 21.55 27.86 -7.60
N LEU A 146 21.07 28.54 -8.64
CA LEU A 146 19.73 28.32 -9.19
C LEU A 146 19.52 26.87 -9.67
N LEU A 147 20.54 26.25 -10.25
CA LEU A 147 20.46 24.87 -10.72
C LEU A 147 20.43 23.86 -9.58
N VAL A 148 21.29 24.03 -8.57
CA VAL A 148 21.26 23.20 -7.35
C VAL A 148 19.94 23.38 -6.60
N GLN A 149 19.42 24.60 -6.54
CA GLN A 149 18.10 24.85 -5.97
C GLN A 149 16.99 24.12 -6.75
N ALA A 150 17.06 24.13 -8.08
CA ALA A 150 16.11 23.43 -8.94
C ALA A 150 16.17 21.91 -8.76
N THR A 151 17.36 21.31 -8.66
CA THR A 151 17.51 19.86 -8.41
C THR A 151 16.96 19.49 -7.03
N LEU A 152 17.21 20.31 -6.00
CA LEU A 152 16.68 20.11 -4.65
C LEU A 152 15.15 20.21 -4.64
N ALA A 153 14.58 21.23 -5.29
CA ALA A 153 13.14 21.40 -5.39
C ALA A 153 12.47 20.21 -6.11
N ALA A 154 13.08 19.75 -7.21
CA ALA A 154 12.62 18.56 -7.93
C ALA A 154 12.69 17.30 -7.06
N ALA A 155 13.76 17.11 -6.29
CA ALA A 155 13.93 15.96 -5.42
C ALA A 155 12.86 15.93 -4.32
N ILE A 156 12.62 17.06 -3.65
CA ILE A 156 11.57 17.17 -2.65
C ILE A 156 10.19 16.92 -3.30
N SER A 157 9.90 17.52 -4.45
CA SER A 157 8.63 17.30 -5.14
C SER A 157 8.40 15.83 -5.53
N LYS A 158 9.44 15.10 -5.92
CA LYS A 158 9.36 13.67 -6.23
C LYS A 158 9.07 12.85 -4.98
N LYS A 159 9.74 13.15 -3.87
CA LYS A 159 9.45 12.54 -2.58
C LYS A 159 8.01 12.82 -2.12
N ASP A 160 7.56 14.07 -2.18
CA ASP A 160 6.20 14.46 -1.78
C ASP A 160 5.14 13.70 -2.60
N ALA A 161 5.34 13.59 -3.91
CA ALA A 161 4.43 12.86 -4.80
C ALA A 161 4.34 11.37 -4.44
N TYR A 162 5.49 10.73 -4.14
CA TYR A 162 5.53 9.34 -3.69
C TYR A 162 4.84 9.17 -2.33
N ASP A 163 5.18 10.03 -1.35
CA ASP A 163 4.64 9.97 0.01
C ASP A 163 3.10 10.14 0.02
N MET A 164 2.57 10.92 -0.92
CA MET A 164 1.13 11.13 -1.08
C MET A 164 0.41 9.99 -1.82
N ARG A 165 1.02 9.43 -2.87
CA ARG A 165 0.33 8.53 -3.80
C ARG A 165 0.59 7.05 -3.55
N ASP A 166 1.85 6.68 -3.34
CA ASP A 166 2.29 5.28 -3.40
C ASP A 166 2.59 4.71 -2.02
N LYS A 167 3.17 5.51 -1.13
CA LYS A 167 3.47 5.11 0.25
C LYS A 167 2.24 4.61 1.03
N PRO A 168 1.06 5.25 0.97
CA PRO A 168 -0.12 4.76 1.69
C PRO A 168 -0.58 3.38 1.20
N THR A 169 -0.43 3.09 -0.10
CA THR A 169 -0.78 1.78 -0.70
C THR A 169 0.09 0.67 -0.11
N LEU A 170 1.41 0.89 -0.03
CA LEU A 170 2.34 -0.07 0.57
C LEU A 170 2.04 -0.31 2.06
N GLN A 171 1.79 0.77 2.81
CA GLN A 171 1.47 0.67 4.24
C GLN A 171 0.18 -0.09 4.49
N LYS A 172 -0.88 0.21 3.72
CA LYS A 172 -2.16 -0.49 3.83
C LYS A 172 -2.01 -1.97 3.48
N PHE A 173 -1.34 -2.28 2.36
CA PHE A 173 -1.19 -3.65 1.90
C PHE A 173 -0.44 -4.52 2.93
N LYS A 174 0.68 -4.02 3.46
CA LYS A 174 1.46 -4.69 4.51
C LYS A 174 0.60 -5.05 5.72
N ALA A 175 -0.26 -4.11 6.16
CA ALA A 175 -1.08 -4.29 7.35
C ALA A 175 -2.19 -5.34 7.16
N THR A 176 -2.70 -5.53 5.94
CA THR A 176 -3.96 -6.26 5.73
C THR A 176 -3.82 -7.57 4.95
N VAL A 177 -2.80 -7.76 4.11
CA VAL A 177 -2.79 -8.92 3.19
C VAL A 177 -2.74 -10.27 3.92
N LYS A 178 -1.89 -10.38 4.96
CA LYS A 178 -1.76 -11.61 5.73
C LYS A 178 -3.06 -11.95 6.44
N ASP A 179 -3.65 -10.96 7.11
CA ASP A 179 -4.92 -11.09 7.81
C ASP A 179 -6.04 -11.48 6.83
N ALA A 180 -6.12 -10.84 5.66
CA ALA A 180 -7.10 -11.16 4.64
C ALA A 180 -6.94 -12.60 4.12
N LEU A 181 -5.71 -13.06 3.85
CA LEU A 181 -5.43 -14.44 3.44
C LEU A 181 -5.80 -15.45 4.53
N GLU A 182 -5.39 -15.20 5.78
CA GLU A 182 -5.74 -16.06 6.91
C GLU A 182 -7.26 -16.10 7.13
N HIS A 183 -7.96 -14.97 6.99
CA HIS A 183 -9.41 -14.92 7.10
C HIS A 183 -10.13 -15.71 6.00
N ILE A 184 -9.68 -15.65 4.74
CA ILE A 184 -10.31 -16.47 3.69
C ILE A 184 -10.00 -17.96 3.84
N VAL A 185 -8.83 -18.31 4.36
CA VAL A 185 -8.42 -19.71 4.49
C VAL A 185 -8.98 -20.36 5.75
N TYR A 186 -9.00 -19.64 6.86
CA TYR A 186 -9.23 -20.17 8.22
C TYR A 186 -10.38 -19.49 8.98
N ARG A 187 -10.92 -18.37 8.47
CA ARG A 187 -11.90 -17.47 9.12
C ARG A 187 -11.36 -16.58 10.24
N HIS A 188 -10.08 -16.73 10.60
CA HIS A 188 -9.42 -15.94 11.63
C HIS A 188 -7.90 -16.00 11.45
N SER A 189 -7.17 -15.23 12.25
CA SER A 189 -5.71 -15.29 12.25
C SER A 189 -5.17 -16.68 12.64
N ALA A 190 -4.10 -17.09 11.96
CA ALA A 190 -3.38 -18.33 12.20
C ALA A 190 -2.41 -18.25 13.40
N ALA A 191 -2.18 -17.06 13.96
CA ALA A 191 -1.19 -16.86 15.01
C ALA A 191 -1.46 -17.73 16.25
N GLY A 192 -0.46 -18.55 16.63
CA GLY A 192 -0.53 -19.42 17.81
C GLY A 192 -1.54 -20.58 17.70
N LYS A 193 -2.06 -20.87 16.50
CA LYS A 193 -3.00 -21.97 16.26
C LYS A 193 -2.27 -23.23 15.81
N THR A 194 -2.81 -24.38 16.20
CA THR A 194 -2.38 -25.71 15.73
C THR A 194 -3.25 -26.13 14.55
N ALA A 195 -2.82 -27.15 13.79
CA ALA A 195 -3.65 -27.73 12.73
C ALA A 195 -5.08 -28.07 13.21
N ALA A 196 -5.21 -28.56 14.46
CA ALA A 196 -6.48 -29.00 15.03
C ALA A 196 -7.44 -27.84 15.33
N THR A 197 -6.93 -26.61 15.39
CA THR A 197 -7.70 -25.44 15.84
C THR A 197 -7.67 -24.29 14.87
N ILE A 198 -6.86 -24.38 13.81
CA ILE A 198 -6.69 -23.31 12.85
C ILE A 198 -7.86 -23.20 11.88
N CYS A 199 -8.51 -24.32 11.52
CA CYS A 199 -9.66 -24.27 10.62
C CYS A 199 -10.97 -24.13 11.39
N ARG A 200 -11.64 -22.98 11.24
CA ARG A 200 -13.00 -22.79 11.75
C ARG A 200 -14.05 -23.12 10.69
N ALA A 201 -14.43 -24.40 10.67
CA ALA A 201 -15.43 -24.98 9.77
C ALA A 201 -16.67 -25.42 10.57
N ASP A 202 -17.62 -24.51 10.75
CA ASP A 202 -18.86 -24.80 11.49
C ASP A 202 -19.76 -25.72 10.63
N ALA A 203 -19.89 -26.99 11.06
CA ALA A 203 -20.74 -27.99 10.42
C ALA A 203 -22.20 -27.88 10.87
N GLU A 204 -23.12 -28.12 9.96
CA GLU A 204 -24.50 -28.52 10.30
C GLU A 204 -24.60 -30.05 10.36
N ASN A 205 -25.81 -30.60 10.46
CA ASN A 205 -26.03 -32.03 10.73
C ASN A 205 -25.71 -32.96 9.54
N ASP A 206 -25.52 -32.42 8.33
CA ASP A 206 -25.28 -33.22 7.13
C ASP A 206 -24.42 -32.48 6.09
N ARG A 207 -23.87 -33.24 5.13
CA ARG A 207 -23.03 -32.68 4.05
C ARG A 207 -23.78 -31.73 3.14
N LEU A 208 -25.03 -32.06 2.79
CA LEU A 208 -25.82 -31.31 1.82
C LEU A 208 -26.08 -29.89 2.29
N THR A 209 -26.35 -29.71 3.58
CA THR A 209 -26.59 -28.40 4.21
C THR A 209 -25.29 -27.68 4.53
N SER A 210 -24.26 -28.39 4.98
CA SER A 210 -22.99 -27.80 5.41
C SER A 210 -22.07 -27.38 4.28
N CYS A 211 -21.99 -28.15 3.21
CA CYS A 211 -21.01 -27.97 2.13
C CYS A 211 -21.45 -26.96 1.08
N LYS A 212 -21.84 -25.79 1.57
CA LYS A 212 -22.22 -24.59 0.80
C LYS A 212 -21.28 -23.44 1.14
N LEU A 213 -21.05 -22.55 0.18
CA LEU A 213 -20.21 -21.36 0.37
C LEU A 213 -20.68 -20.43 1.50
N SER A 214 -21.97 -20.37 1.82
CA SER A 214 -22.49 -19.60 2.96
C SER A 214 -22.28 -20.26 4.32
N LYS A 215 -21.84 -21.53 4.35
CA LYS A 215 -21.78 -22.39 5.54
C LYS A 215 -20.35 -22.85 5.80
N MET A 216 -20.10 -24.16 5.88
CA MET A 216 -18.77 -24.69 6.17
C MET A 216 -17.74 -24.28 5.12
N ALA A 217 -18.13 -24.31 3.84
CA ALA A 217 -17.25 -23.96 2.73
C ALA A 217 -17.04 -22.44 2.55
N LYS A 218 -17.45 -21.62 3.52
CA LYS A 218 -17.14 -20.18 3.58
C LYS A 218 -15.63 -19.91 3.65
N THR A 219 -14.85 -20.91 4.01
CA THR A 219 -13.38 -20.87 4.02
C THR A 219 -12.77 -21.89 3.07
N VAL A 220 -11.51 -21.67 2.68
CA VAL A 220 -10.74 -22.65 1.89
C VAL A 220 -10.55 -23.95 2.68
N CYS A 221 -10.26 -23.87 3.99
CA CYS A 221 -10.08 -25.07 4.82
C CYS A 221 -11.38 -25.88 4.96
N GLY A 222 -12.53 -25.23 5.15
CA GLY A 222 -13.83 -25.89 5.17
C GLY A 222 -14.25 -26.44 3.81
N THR A 223 -13.85 -25.78 2.72
CA THR A 223 -14.00 -26.32 1.35
C THR A 223 -13.22 -27.63 1.21
N ALA A 224 -11.99 -27.69 1.72
CA ALA A 224 -11.18 -28.91 1.69
C ALA A 224 -11.80 -30.04 2.54
N ILE A 225 -12.33 -29.73 3.73
CA ILE A 225 -13.08 -30.70 4.55
C ILE A 225 -14.27 -31.26 3.76
N CYS A 226 -15.06 -30.39 3.14
CA CYS A 226 -16.21 -30.82 2.34
C CYS A 226 -15.86 -31.64 1.09
N LEU A 227 -14.65 -31.50 0.54
CA LEU A 227 -14.19 -32.35 -0.55
C LEU A 227 -13.71 -33.72 -0.08
N CYS A 228 -13.13 -33.82 1.11
CA CYS A 228 -12.28 -34.95 1.48
C CYS A 228 -12.76 -35.76 2.70
N HIS A 229 -13.64 -35.20 3.53
CA HIS A 229 -14.20 -35.89 4.68
C HIS A 229 -14.94 -37.16 4.25
N ASN A 230 -14.80 -38.25 5.01
CA ASN A 230 -15.62 -39.45 4.85
C ASN A 230 -16.70 -39.47 5.92
N ASP A 231 -17.95 -39.25 5.52
CA ASP A 231 -19.10 -39.43 6.41
C ASP A 231 -19.28 -40.92 6.76
N VAL A 232 -20.06 -41.23 7.81
CA VAL A 232 -20.22 -42.60 8.34
C VAL A 232 -20.66 -43.63 7.30
N THR A 233 -21.36 -43.18 6.26
CA THR A 233 -21.88 -44.00 5.15
C THR A 233 -20.88 -44.16 3.99
N GLN A 234 -19.76 -43.44 4.01
CA GLN A 234 -18.76 -43.43 2.94
C GLN A 234 -17.58 -44.34 3.33
N THR A 235 -17.30 -45.37 2.53
CA THR A 235 -16.28 -46.40 2.84
C THR A 235 -15.01 -46.27 2.02
N ALA A 236 -14.89 -45.24 1.20
CA ALA A 236 -13.85 -45.15 0.20
C ALA A 236 -13.15 -43.81 0.23
N ASP A 237 -11.90 -43.83 -0.19
CA ASP A 237 -10.97 -42.74 -0.05
C ASP A 237 -11.19 -41.66 -1.13
N ILE A 238 -11.81 -40.54 -0.77
CA ILE A 238 -12.21 -39.49 -1.72
C ILE A 238 -11.02 -38.61 -2.14
N CYS A 239 -10.01 -38.43 -1.27
CA CYS A 239 -8.87 -37.53 -1.49
C CYS A 239 -7.50 -38.19 -1.30
N GLY A 240 -7.41 -39.51 -1.29
CA GLY A 240 -6.18 -40.23 -0.96
C GLY A 240 -5.91 -40.18 0.54
N GLY A 241 -4.65 -40.35 0.95
CA GLY A 241 -4.25 -40.28 2.38
C GLY A 241 -4.52 -38.94 3.11
N ALA A 242 -5.25 -37.99 2.51
CA ALA A 242 -5.84 -36.82 3.15
C ALA A 242 -7.26 -37.07 3.69
N SER A 243 -7.96 -38.10 3.23
CA SER A 243 -9.28 -38.48 3.76
C SER A 243 -9.14 -39.07 5.16
N SER A 244 -10.13 -38.84 6.02
CA SER A 244 -10.12 -39.41 7.36
C SER A 244 -10.32 -40.94 7.30
N GLU A 245 -9.42 -41.68 7.94
CA GLU A 245 -9.59 -43.13 8.17
C GLU A 245 -10.75 -43.40 9.15
N ALA A 246 -10.93 -42.50 10.12
CA ALA A 246 -12.04 -42.54 11.05
C ALA A 246 -13.32 -41.99 10.40
N LYS A 247 -14.34 -42.84 10.35
CA LYS A 247 -15.69 -42.49 9.94
C LYS A 247 -16.36 -41.70 11.05
N THR A 248 -16.57 -40.40 10.84
CA THR A 248 -17.27 -39.55 11.81
C THR A 248 -18.49 -38.93 11.18
N ALA A 249 -19.59 -38.89 11.93
CA ALA A 249 -20.79 -38.21 11.50
C ALA A 249 -20.49 -36.75 11.17
N PHE A 250 -21.14 -36.26 10.13
CA PHE A 250 -21.16 -34.85 9.82
C PHE A 250 -21.82 -34.07 10.99
N GLY A 251 -21.30 -32.89 11.36
CA GLY A 251 -21.92 -32.03 12.37
C GLY A 251 -21.39 -32.11 13.81
N GLY A 252 -20.49 -33.05 14.14
CA GLY A 252 -19.89 -33.16 15.49
C GLY A 252 -18.63 -32.30 15.69
N ASN A 253 -18.00 -32.38 16.88
CA ASN A 253 -16.65 -31.83 17.19
C ASN A 253 -15.52 -32.41 16.31
N SER A 254 -15.86 -33.19 15.27
CA SER A 254 -14.99 -34.04 14.47
C SER A 254 -14.25 -33.32 13.33
N MET A 255 -14.72 -32.14 12.89
CA MET A 255 -14.13 -31.49 11.70
C MET A 255 -12.70 -31.01 11.89
N ALA A 256 -12.30 -30.73 13.14
CA ALA A 256 -10.92 -30.41 13.51
C ALA A 256 -9.95 -31.56 13.14
N ALA A 257 -10.27 -32.79 13.57
CA ALA A 257 -9.45 -33.97 13.30
C ALA A 257 -9.41 -34.32 11.81
N VAL A 258 -10.49 -34.05 11.08
CA VAL A 258 -10.53 -34.20 9.62
C VAL A 258 -9.57 -33.20 8.96
N TYR A 259 -9.60 -31.94 9.41
CA TYR A 259 -8.71 -30.93 8.87
C TYR A 259 -7.24 -31.19 9.21
N ASP A 260 -6.91 -31.79 10.35
CA ASP A 260 -5.52 -32.13 10.70
C ASP A 260 -4.82 -32.94 9.61
N LYS A 261 -5.48 -33.97 9.08
CA LYS A 261 -4.94 -34.80 7.99
C LYS A 261 -4.79 -34.06 6.67
N ILE A 262 -5.79 -33.24 6.35
CA ILE A 262 -5.74 -32.35 5.18
C ILE A 262 -4.57 -31.37 5.31
N HIS A 263 -4.39 -30.78 6.50
CA HIS A 263 -3.33 -29.84 6.79
C HIS A 263 -1.95 -30.49 6.67
N GLU A 264 -1.78 -31.71 7.16
CA GLU A 264 -0.55 -32.52 7.01
C GLU A 264 -0.19 -32.67 5.52
N LYS A 265 -1.16 -33.08 4.68
CA LYS A 265 -0.93 -33.25 3.24
C LYS A 265 -0.69 -31.93 2.51
N CYS A 266 -1.45 -30.89 2.82
CA CYS A 266 -1.20 -29.55 2.29
C CYS A 266 0.14 -28.97 2.78
N GLY A 267 0.67 -29.46 3.92
CA GLY A 267 2.00 -29.16 4.42
C GLY A 267 3.14 -29.50 3.45
N LEU A 268 2.91 -30.45 2.54
CA LEU A 268 3.86 -30.85 1.50
C LEU A 268 3.87 -29.92 0.29
N THR A 269 2.90 -29.00 0.20
CA THR A 269 2.84 -28.03 -0.91
C THR A 269 3.94 -26.98 -0.74
N PRO A 270 4.80 -26.75 -1.74
CA PRO A 270 5.82 -25.72 -1.68
C PRO A 270 5.20 -24.34 -1.40
N VAL A 271 5.86 -23.56 -0.53
CA VAL A 271 5.43 -22.18 -0.25
C VAL A 271 5.75 -21.33 -1.49
N PRO A 272 4.75 -20.73 -2.14
CA PRO A 272 4.97 -19.96 -3.36
C PRO A 272 5.57 -18.59 -3.03
N HIS A 273 6.29 -18.02 -4.00
CA HIS A 273 6.52 -16.57 -4.02
C HIS A 273 5.19 -15.87 -4.26
N GLN A 274 4.83 -14.93 -3.39
CA GLN A 274 3.56 -14.24 -3.49
C GLN A 274 3.66 -13.13 -4.55
N SER A 275 2.94 -13.30 -5.66
CA SER A 275 2.76 -12.26 -6.68
C SER A 275 1.27 -12.09 -7.01
N SER A 276 0.92 -10.92 -7.53
CA SER A 276 -0.45 -10.65 -7.98
C SER A 276 -0.89 -11.62 -9.07
N SER A 277 0.02 -11.95 -9.99
CA SER A 277 -0.21 -12.90 -11.08
C SER A 277 -0.47 -14.31 -10.57
N TYR A 278 0.25 -14.77 -9.54
CA TYR A 278 0.06 -16.09 -8.97
C TYR A 278 -1.29 -16.22 -8.26
N ILE A 279 -1.67 -15.23 -7.43
CA ILE A 279 -2.97 -15.24 -6.74
C ILE A 279 -4.11 -15.12 -7.76
N ALA A 280 -3.97 -14.26 -8.78
CA ALA A 280 -4.96 -14.16 -9.85
C ALA A 280 -5.12 -15.50 -10.61
N ALA A 281 -4.01 -16.18 -10.91
CA ALA A 281 -4.05 -17.50 -11.53
C ALA A 281 -4.71 -18.56 -10.63
N LEU A 282 -4.54 -18.47 -9.31
CA LEU A 282 -5.24 -19.32 -8.35
C LEU A 282 -6.75 -19.03 -8.26
N ALA A 283 -7.16 -17.78 -8.45
CA ALA A 283 -8.57 -17.45 -8.51
C ALA A 283 -9.21 -17.92 -9.82
N THR A 284 -8.58 -17.65 -10.96
CA THR A 284 -9.08 -18.07 -12.28
C THR A 284 -9.10 -19.59 -12.42
N GLY A 285 -8.06 -20.28 -11.94
CA GLY A 285 -8.04 -21.74 -12.00
C GLY A 285 -9.01 -22.42 -11.04
N LEU A 286 -9.44 -21.75 -9.95
CA LEU A 286 -10.57 -22.23 -9.14
C LEU A 286 -11.84 -22.18 -9.98
N LEU A 287 -12.13 -21.04 -10.61
CA LEU A 287 -13.33 -20.86 -11.43
C LEU A 287 -13.35 -21.86 -12.59
N SER A 288 -12.22 -22.16 -13.22
CA SER A 288 -12.14 -23.14 -14.30
C SER A 288 -12.30 -24.60 -13.85
N ARG A 289 -12.19 -24.87 -12.55
CA ARG A 289 -12.45 -26.20 -11.96
C ARG A 289 -13.89 -26.39 -11.55
N LEU A 290 -14.66 -25.31 -11.44
CA LEU A 290 -16.08 -25.39 -11.14
C LEU A 290 -16.80 -26.05 -12.30
N LYS A 291 -17.66 -27.00 -11.96
CA LYS A 291 -18.50 -27.75 -12.89
C LYS A 291 -19.92 -27.25 -12.75
N THR A 292 -20.70 -27.35 -13.82
CA THR A 292 -22.12 -27.04 -13.83
C THR A 292 -22.95 -28.29 -14.10
N LYS A 293 -24.13 -28.37 -13.50
CA LYS A 293 -25.13 -29.41 -13.81
C LYS A 293 -26.53 -28.84 -13.66
N GLU A 294 -27.41 -29.16 -14.60
CA GLU A 294 -28.82 -28.82 -14.46
C GLU A 294 -29.49 -29.68 -13.39
N VAL A 295 -30.23 -29.05 -12.47
CA VAL A 295 -31.04 -29.70 -11.44
C VAL A 295 -32.34 -28.94 -11.32
N ALA A 296 -33.45 -29.60 -11.64
CA ALA A 296 -34.80 -29.01 -11.58
C ALA A 296 -34.89 -27.64 -12.27
N LEU A 297 -34.38 -27.54 -13.51
CA LEU A 297 -34.33 -26.32 -14.33
C LEU A 297 -33.42 -25.18 -13.81
N ALA A 298 -32.63 -25.42 -12.77
CA ALA A 298 -31.61 -24.49 -12.26
C ALA A 298 -30.20 -25.04 -12.47
N ALA A 299 -29.22 -24.18 -12.66
CA ALA A 299 -27.83 -24.59 -12.82
C ALA A 299 -27.16 -24.74 -11.45
N LYS A 300 -26.79 -25.94 -11.04
CA LYS A 300 -25.90 -26.14 -9.89
C LYS A 300 -24.45 -25.94 -10.30
N VAL A 301 -23.72 -25.13 -9.53
CA VAL A 301 -22.28 -24.94 -9.69
C VAL A 301 -21.57 -25.62 -8.53
N TYR A 302 -20.57 -26.46 -8.81
CA TYR A 302 -19.91 -27.24 -7.77
C TYR A 302 -18.43 -27.51 -8.05
N LEU A 303 -17.67 -27.78 -6.99
CA LEU A 303 -16.30 -28.29 -7.04
C LEU A 303 -16.29 -29.75 -6.58
N GLY A 304 -15.44 -30.60 -7.18
CA GLY A 304 -15.34 -32.02 -6.83
C GLY A 304 -16.31 -32.93 -7.61
N THR A 305 -16.83 -33.94 -6.93
CA THR A 305 -17.63 -35.03 -7.49
C THR A 305 -19.00 -35.11 -6.80
N ILE A 306 -20.05 -34.69 -7.51
CA ILE A 306 -21.45 -34.74 -7.06
C ILE A 306 -22.02 -36.17 -7.01
N THR A 307 -23.06 -36.32 -6.21
CA THR A 307 -23.83 -37.56 -6.10
C THR A 307 -24.68 -37.86 -7.34
N THR A 308 -25.23 -39.07 -7.39
CA THR A 308 -26.28 -39.45 -8.36
C THR A 308 -27.52 -38.54 -8.27
N ASN A 309 -27.82 -38.00 -7.08
CA ASN A 309 -28.88 -37.02 -6.85
C ASN A 309 -28.52 -35.60 -7.34
N SER A 310 -27.35 -35.42 -7.95
CA SER A 310 -26.89 -34.13 -8.51
C SER A 310 -26.65 -33.04 -7.47
N ASP A 311 -26.24 -33.42 -6.26
CA ASP A 311 -25.91 -32.50 -5.18
C ASP A 311 -24.74 -33.00 -4.32
N CYS A 312 -24.47 -32.32 -3.21
CA CYS A 312 -23.34 -32.60 -2.30
C CYS A 312 -23.73 -33.34 -1.02
N ARG A 313 -24.75 -34.21 -1.08
CA ARG A 313 -25.04 -35.14 0.02
C ARG A 313 -23.98 -36.27 0.10
N SER A 314 -24.05 -37.09 1.15
CA SER A 314 -23.15 -38.24 1.32
C SER A 314 -23.49 -39.37 0.32
N GLU A 315 -22.48 -39.84 -0.42
CA GLU A 315 -22.54 -41.03 -1.29
C GLU A 315 -21.14 -41.64 -1.40
N ALA A 316 -21.02 -42.97 -1.49
CA ALA A 316 -19.71 -43.62 -1.59
C ALA A 316 -18.87 -43.09 -2.76
N ASN A 317 -17.60 -42.77 -2.51
CA ASN A 317 -16.67 -42.17 -3.48
C ASN A 317 -17.08 -40.77 -4.00
N LYS A 318 -17.96 -40.04 -3.31
CA LYS A 318 -18.41 -38.70 -3.74
C LYS A 318 -18.13 -37.66 -2.67
N GLY A 319 -17.63 -36.51 -3.08
CA GLY A 319 -17.43 -35.36 -2.22
C GLY A 319 -17.47 -34.11 -3.09
N CYS A 320 -18.26 -33.12 -2.72
CA CYS A 320 -18.31 -31.88 -3.45
C CYS A 320 -18.68 -30.72 -2.55
N VAL A 321 -18.59 -29.53 -3.13
CA VAL A 321 -18.99 -28.27 -2.52
C VAL A 321 -19.93 -27.54 -3.47
N ASP A 322 -21.05 -27.04 -2.94
CA ASP A 322 -22.00 -26.22 -3.69
C ASP A 322 -21.50 -24.75 -3.74
N PHE A 323 -21.11 -24.34 -4.95
CA PHE A 323 -20.65 -23.00 -5.33
C PHE A 323 -21.75 -22.19 -6.06
N THR A 324 -23.01 -22.64 -6.04
CA THR A 324 -24.11 -21.99 -6.78
C THR A 324 -24.30 -20.53 -6.37
N GLU A 325 -23.93 -20.15 -5.14
CA GLU A 325 -24.02 -18.77 -4.63
C GLU A 325 -23.15 -17.74 -5.40
N ILE A 326 -22.12 -18.19 -6.12
CA ILE A 326 -21.31 -17.30 -6.98
C ILE A 326 -21.73 -17.37 -8.46
N SER A 327 -22.81 -18.09 -8.77
CA SER A 327 -23.35 -18.20 -10.12
C SER A 327 -24.31 -17.06 -10.40
N GLU A 328 -23.98 -16.18 -11.34
CA GLU A 328 -24.87 -15.10 -11.77
C GLU A 328 -26.24 -15.62 -12.24
N GLY A 329 -26.28 -16.77 -12.91
CA GLY A 329 -27.51 -17.38 -13.40
C GLY A 329 -28.44 -17.93 -12.31
N ASN A 330 -27.97 -18.04 -11.06
CA ASN A 330 -28.75 -18.51 -9.92
C ASN A 330 -28.80 -17.51 -8.77
N ALA A 331 -28.10 -16.38 -8.89
CA ALA A 331 -28.07 -15.37 -7.86
C ALA A 331 -29.40 -14.59 -7.88
N GLY A 332 -30.17 -14.69 -6.79
CA GLY A 332 -31.37 -13.86 -6.60
C GLY A 332 -31.07 -12.38 -6.30
N GLY A 333 -29.79 -11.97 -6.33
CA GLY A 333 -29.29 -10.64 -6.00
C GLY A 333 -27.79 -10.54 -6.29
N ALA A 334 -27.15 -9.44 -5.86
CA ALA A 334 -25.71 -9.26 -6.06
C ALA A 334 -24.91 -10.36 -5.34
N ILE A 335 -23.90 -10.91 -6.04
CA ILE A 335 -22.98 -11.89 -5.45
C ILE A 335 -22.29 -11.25 -4.25
N ASN A 336 -22.30 -11.96 -3.12
CA ASN A 336 -21.69 -11.46 -1.90
C ASN A 336 -20.16 -11.36 -2.08
N ALA A 337 -19.63 -10.15 -2.03
CA ALA A 337 -18.19 -9.88 -2.11
C ALA A 337 -17.40 -10.50 -0.94
N GLU A 338 -18.07 -10.86 0.17
CA GLU A 338 -17.44 -11.50 1.33
C GLU A 338 -17.13 -12.99 1.13
N LEU A 339 -17.58 -13.59 0.02
CA LEU A 339 -17.22 -14.96 -0.33
C LEU A 339 -15.75 -15.06 -0.70
N TRP A 340 -15.07 -16.08 -0.17
CA TRP A 340 -13.63 -16.24 -0.31
C TRP A 340 -13.12 -16.28 -1.77
N PRO A 341 -13.84 -16.84 -2.76
CA PRO A 341 -13.38 -16.79 -4.16
C PRO A 341 -13.29 -15.35 -4.69
N THR A 342 -14.26 -14.50 -4.32
CA THR A 342 -14.28 -13.09 -4.70
C THR A 342 -13.20 -12.31 -3.97
N LYS A 343 -13.00 -12.56 -2.66
CA LYS A 343 -11.90 -11.94 -1.90
C LYS A 343 -10.53 -12.33 -2.43
N LEU A 344 -10.35 -13.55 -2.95
CA LEU A 344 -9.06 -13.96 -3.53
C LEU A 344 -8.68 -13.08 -4.75
N LEU A 345 -9.67 -12.73 -5.59
CA LEU A 345 -9.49 -11.77 -6.70
C LEU A 345 -9.20 -10.35 -6.20
N GLU A 346 -9.88 -9.92 -5.14
CA GLU A 346 -9.63 -8.61 -4.51
C GLU A 346 -8.20 -8.53 -3.97
N ILE A 347 -7.73 -9.56 -3.27
CA ILE A 347 -6.35 -9.66 -2.76
C ILE A 347 -5.35 -9.59 -3.91
N ALA A 348 -5.59 -10.30 -5.02
CA ALA A 348 -4.72 -10.22 -6.20
C ALA A 348 -4.64 -8.80 -6.77
N ASN A 349 -5.76 -8.09 -6.85
CA ASN A 349 -5.80 -6.70 -7.30
C ASN A 349 -5.08 -5.74 -6.36
N ASN A 350 -5.27 -5.91 -5.05
CA ASN A 350 -4.58 -5.09 -4.03
C ASN A 350 -3.06 -5.33 -4.07
N LEU A 351 -2.63 -6.58 -4.26
CA LEU A 351 -1.21 -6.92 -4.42
C LEU A 351 -0.63 -6.31 -5.69
N ARG A 352 -1.37 -6.30 -6.81
CA ARG A 352 -0.93 -5.65 -8.05
C ARG A 352 -0.68 -4.15 -7.85
N GLN A 353 -1.55 -3.47 -7.10
CA GLN A 353 -1.35 -2.06 -6.76
C GLN A 353 -0.13 -1.85 -5.86
N ALA A 354 0.10 -2.75 -4.90
CA ALA A 354 1.28 -2.72 -4.05
C ALA A 354 2.58 -2.95 -4.84
N GLU A 355 2.61 -3.91 -5.76
CA GLU A 355 3.75 -4.16 -6.66
C GLU A 355 4.08 -2.92 -7.53
N GLN A 356 3.05 -2.23 -8.03
CA GLN A 356 3.21 -0.97 -8.76
C GLN A 356 3.78 0.15 -7.87
N ALA A 357 3.26 0.30 -6.65
CA ALA A 357 3.76 1.28 -5.69
C ALA A 357 5.21 0.98 -5.26
N LEU A 358 5.59 -0.30 -5.17
CA LEU A 358 6.97 -0.73 -4.90
C LEU A 358 7.88 -0.39 -6.07
N THR A 359 7.43 -0.58 -7.31
CA THR A 359 8.17 -0.14 -8.50
C THR A 359 8.38 1.37 -8.48
N ALA A 360 7.31 2.15 -8.22
CA ALA A 360 7.38 3.60 -8.09
C ALA A 360 8.33 4.06 -6.98
N LYS A 361 8.41 3.31 -5.87
CA LYS A 361 9.40 3.54 -4.80
C LYS A 361 10.83 3.46 -5.35
N HIS A 362 11.16 2.37 -6.03
CA HIS A 362 12.50 2.15 -6.57
C HIS A 362 12.88 3.20 -7.62
N GLU A 363 11.95 3.54 -8.52
CA GLU A 363 12.15 4.59 -9.52
C GLU A 363 12.35 5.97 -8.88
N THR A 364 11.53 6.30 -7.87
CA THR A 364 11.66 7.56 -7.14
C THR A 364 13.00 7.62 -6.42
N GLN A 365 13.42 6.55 -5.73
CA GLN A 365 14.71 6.49 -5.06
C GLN A 365 15.88 6.69 -6.05
N SER A 366 15.83 6.02 -7.20
CA SER A 366 16.83 6.18 -8.27
C SER A 366 16.89 7.64 -8.78
N THR A 367 15.72 8.27 -8.92
CA THR A 367 15.60 9.67 -9.32
C THR A 367 16.21 10.60 -8.27
N LEU A 368 15.94 10.37 -6.97
CA LEU A 368 16.53 11.15 -5.88
C LEU A 368 18.06 11.06 -5.90
N ASN A 369 18.61 9.85 -6.07
CA ASN A 369 20.06 9.63 -6.17
C ASN A 369 20.66 10.34 -7.40
N THR A 370 19.96 10.35 -8.52
CA THR A 370 20.39 11.04 -9.74
C THR A 370 20.42 12.56 -9.56
N LEU A 371 19.37 13.13 -8.98
CA LEU A 371 19.29 14.57 -8.68
C LEU A 371 20.37 15.01 -7.69
N GLN A 372 20.68 14.19 -6.69
CA GLN A 372 21.79 14.42 -5.77
C GLN A 372 23.12 14.50 -6.54
N LYS A 373 23.45 13.50 -7.36
CA LYS A 373 24.69 13.50 -8.15
C LYS A 373 24.79 14.68 -9.11
N GLN A 374 23.67 15.10 -9.70
CA GLN A 374 23.62 16.30 -10.54
C GLN A 374 23.95 17.56 -9.75
N ALA A 375 23.39 17.72 -8.55
CA ALA A 375 23.72 18.84 -7.67
C ALA A 375 25.21 18.83 -7.28
N GLU A 376 25.76 17.67 -6.94
CA GLU A 376 27.18 17.51 -6.59
C GLU A 376 28.09 17.89 -7.76
N HIS A 377 27.79 17.42 -8.98
CA HIS A 377 28.55 17.77 -10.17
C HIS A 377 28.47 19.26 -10.51
N LEU A 378 27.29 19.87 -10.40
CA LEU A 378 27.11 21.32 -10.58
C LEU A 378 27.95 22.10 -9.57
N TYR A 379 27.99 21.63 -8.33
CA TYR A 379 28.79 22.21 -7.27
C TYR A 379 30.29 22.16 -7.60
N GLU A 380 30.81 20.99 -7.99
CA GLU A 380 32.24 20.82 -8.32
C GLU A 380 32.65 21.58 -9.59
N HIS A 381 31.77 21.68 -10.59
CA HIS A 381 32.08 22.37 -11.83
C HIS A 381 32.40 23.86 -11.62
N LEU A 382 31.84 24.48 -10.57
CA LEU A 382 32.13 25.87 -10.22
C LEU A 382 33.63 26.09 -9.88
N GLN A 383 34.37 25.06 -9.45
CA GLN A 383 35.82 25.14 -9.19
C GLN A 383 36.63 25.45 -10.45
N HIS A 384 36.14 25.00 -11.60
CA HIS A 384 36.83 25.12 -12.89
C HIS A 384 36.35 26.33 -13.71
N THR A 385 35.44 27.13 -13.16
CA THR A 385 34.93 28.31 -13.86
C THR A 385 35.85 29.51 -13.60
N PRO A 386 36.41 30.17 -14.63
CA PRO A 386 37.33 31.29 -14.43
C PRO A 386 36.68 32.42 -13.62
N ILE A 387 37.33 32.84 -12.54
CA ILE A 387 36.97 34.08 -11.85
C ILE A 387 37.39 35.23 -12.78
N PRO A 388 36.48 36.11 -13.24
CA PRO A 388 36.88 37.25 -14.04
C PRO A 388 37.91 38.07 -13.26
N PRO A 389 39.05 38.46 -13.86
CA PRO A 389 39.95 39.40 -13.21
C PRO A 389 39.16 40.68 -12.88
N ALA A 390 39.51 41.31 -11.74
CA ALA A 390 39.00 42.64 -11.41
C ALA A 390 39.19 43.56 -12.63
N PRO A 391 38.24 44.47 -12.94
CA PRO A 391 38.34 45.29 -14.14
C PRO A 391 39.55 46.20 -14.04
N THR A 392 40.67 45.76 -14.60
CA THR A 392 41.75 46.66 -15.02
C THR A 392 41.27 47.28 -16.32
N THR A 393 41.09 48.59 -16.31
CA THR A 393 41.16 49.42 -17.51
C THR A 393 42.48 49.12 -18.22
N ASP A 394 42.47 48.19 -19.16
CA ASP A 394 42.97 48.50 -20.50
C ASP A 394 42.53 47.48 -21.55
N THR A 395 42.36 48.03 -22.75
CA THR A 395 41.78 47.38 -23.92
C THR A 395 42.85 46.55 -24.62
N GLN A 396 42.58 45.28 -24.92
CA GLN A 396 42.75 44.67 -26.25
C GLN A 396 42.45 43.17 -26.26
N ALA A 397 41.56 42.79 -27.18
CA ALA A 397 41.07 41.44 -27.41
C ALA A 397 42.06 40.59 -28.22
N LYS A 398 42.11 39.28 -27.94
CA LYS A 398 42.23 38.25 -28.98
C LYS A 398 41.34 37.06 -28.65
N LYS A 399 40.44 36.77 -29.58
CA LYS A 399 39.35 35.80 -29.51
C LYS A 399 39.81 34.51 -30.19
N HIS A 400 40.15 33.48 -29.42
CA HIS A 400 40.21 32.11 -29.93
C HIS A 400 39.06 31.33 -29.28
N ARG A 401 38.06 30.94 -30.09
CA ARG A 401 36.91 30.14 -29.65
C ARG A 401 37.17 28.69 -30.01
N ASP A 402 37.28 27.83 -28.99
CA ASP A 402 37.32 26.39 -29.13
C ASP A 402 35.89 25.84 -29.36
N PRO A 403 35.61 25.11 -30.46
CA PRO A 403 34.30 24.54 -30.78
C PRO A 403 33.77 23.53 -29.74
N GLN A 404 34.64 22.84 -28.99
CA GLN A 404 34.19 21.86 -27.98
C GLN A 404 33.54 22.52 -26.75
N LEU A 405 34.03 23.70 -26.35
CA LEU A 405 33.47 24.47 -25.24
C LEU A 405 32.08 25.06 -25.57
N MET A 406 31.80 25.28 -26.86
CA MET A 406 30.51 25.80 -27.33
C MET A 406 29.40 24.75 -27.31
N ILE A 407 29.73 23.49 -27.63
CA ILE A 407 28.75 22.40 -27.69
C ILE A 407 28.34 21.98 -26.26
N ALA A 408 29.29 21.88 -25.33
CA ALA A 408 29.03 21.63 -23.92
C ALA A 408 28.16 22.75 -23.29
N ASN A 409 28.47 24.02 -23.57
CA ASN A 409 27.65 25.15 -23.13
C ASN A 409 26.25 25.15 -23.73
N HIS A 410 26.06 24.67 -24.97
CA HIS A 410 24.75 24.61 -25.60
C HIS A 410 23.86 23.50 -25.01
N GLN A 411 24.42 22.31 -24.77
CA GLN A 411 23.71 21.21 -24.09
C GLN A 411 23.39 21.56 -22.63
N GLN A 412 24.30 22.26 -21.95
CA GLN A 412 24.07 22.78 -20.60
C GLN A 412 22.96 23.85 -20.62
N LYS A 413 22.96 24.80 -21.57
CA LYS A 413 21.86 25.79 -21.73
C LYS A 413 20.50 25.15 -21.99
N GLN A 414 20.43 24.11 -22.82
CA GLN A 414 19.18 23.40 -23.10
C GLN A 414 18.67 22.65 -21.86
N SER A 415 19.58 22.03 -21.09
CA SER A 415 19.26 21.38 -19.82
C SER A 415 18.81 22.39 -18.75
N ILE A 416 19.47 23.55 -18.69
CA ILE A 416 19.13 24.69 -17.81
C ILE A 416 17.71 25.20 -18.13
N ASN A 417 17.36 25.38 -19.41
CA ASN A 417 16.05 25.89 -19.79
C ASN A 417 14.91 24.89 -19.53
N ALA A 418 15.18 23.59 -19.70
CA ALA A 418 14.23 22.53 -19.37
C ALA A 418 14.02 22.42 -17.84
N LEU A 419 15.10 22.45 -17.05
CA LEU A 419 15.04 22.41 -15.58
C LEU A 419 14.42 23.67 -14.98
N ALA A 420 14.76 24.85 -15.50
CA ALA A 420 14.18 26.13 -15.06
C ALA A 420 12.67 26.20 -15.35
N SER A 421 12.23 25.81 -16.55
CA SER A 421 10.79 25.74 -16.86
C SER A 421 10.04 24.78 -15.93
N THR A 422 10.65 23.64 -15.59
CA THR A 422 10.04 22.67 -14.66
C THR A 422 10.01 23.19 -13.23
N ALA A 423 11.08 23.85 -12.76
CA ALA A 423 11.18 24.43 -11.43
C ALA A 423 10.23 25.62 -11.21
N PHE A 424 10.11 26.52 -12.18
CA PHE A 424 9.14 27.64 -12.13
C PHE A 424 7.70 27.12 -12.09
N THR A 425 7.39 26.09 -12.88
CA THR A 425 6.06 25.46 -12.88
C THR A 425 5.78 24.73 -11.57
N THR A 426 6.79 24.07 -10.98
CA THR A 426 6.66 23.33 -9.71
C THR A 426 6.55 24.27 -8.50
N GLN A 427 7.28 25.40 -8.48
CA GLN A 427 7.15 26.44 -7.46
C GLN A 427 5.77 27.12 -7.54
N ALA A 428 5.30 27.42 -8.76
CA ALA A 428 3.96 27.92 -9.00
C ALA A 428 2.87 26.91 -8.59
N GLN A 429 3.07 25.61 -8.83
CA GLN A 429 2.18 24.54 -8.40
C GLN A 429 2.19 24.33 -6.88
N ARG A 430 3.33 24.44 -6.19
CA ARG A 430 3.37 24.48 -4.71
C ARG A 430 2.58 25.67 -4.16
N ASN A 431 2.77 26.85 -4.74
CA ASN A 431 2.03 28.04 -4.34
C ASN A 431 0.51 27.94 -4.66
N ALA A 432 0.14 27.21 -5.72
CA ALA A 432 -1.25 26.93 -6.07
C ALA A 432 -1.89 25.86 -5.18
N ASN A 433 -1.19 24.77 -4.88
CA ASN A 433 -1.66 23.71 -3.98
C ASN A 433 -1.81 24.22 -2.54
N LEU A 434 -0.90 25.09 -2.07
CA LEU A 434 -1.07 25.80 -0.79
C LEU A 434 -2.34 26.67 -0.75
N LYS A 435 -2.74 27.27 -1.89
CA LYS A 435 -4.02 28.00 -2.00
C LYS A 435 -5.22 27.05 -2.11
N GLN A 436 -5.04 25.87 -2.69
CA GLN A 436 -6.10 24.89 -2.90
C GLN A 436 -6.42 24.09 -1.62
N GLU A 437 -5.43 23.82 -0.76
CA GLU A 437 -5.63 23.22 0.57
C GLU A 437 -6.27 24.19 1.59
N GLN A 438 -6.09 25.50 1.41
CA GLN A 438 -6.75 26.52 2.24
C GLN A 438 -8.27 26.59 2.01
N LYS A 439 -8.76 26.20 0.82
CA LYS A 439 -10.18 26.31 0.43
C LYS A 439 -11.08 25.30 1.17
N PRO A 440 -10.72 24.00 1.30
CA PRO A 440 -11.44 23.02 2.12
C PRO A 440 -11.38 23.33 3.63
N GLN A 441 -10.27 23.91 4.12
CA GLN A 441 -10.16 24.30 5.54
C GLN A 441 -11.08 25.47 5.88
N GLN A 442 -11.14 26.51 5.04
CA GLN A 442 -12.10 27.60 5.22
C GLN A 442 -13.56 27.13 5.07
N GLN A 443 -13.85 26.20 4.16
CA GLN A 443 -15.17 25.60 4.05
C GLN A 443 -15.56 24.77 5.27
N LYS A 444 -14.64 23.95 5.81
CA LYS A 444 -14.88 23.19 7.05
C LYS A 444 -15.07 24.11 8.25
N GLU A 445 -14.33 25.21 8.33
CA GLU A 445 -14.47 26.19 9.42
C GLU A 445 -15.80 26.95 9.32
N GLN A 446 -16.23 27.33 8.11
CA GLN A 446 -17.56 27.90 7.87
C GLN A 446 -18.70 26.91 8.16
N GLU A 447 -18.56 25.64 7.79
CA GLU A 447 -19.54 24.60 8.10
C GLU A 447 -19.62 24.32 9.61
N MET A 448 -18.49 24.32 10.31
CA MET A 448 -18.43 24.15 11.75
C MET A 448 -19.09 25.34 12.48
N GLN A 449 -18.83 26.57 12.04
CA GLN A 449 -19.50 27.76 12.57
C GLN A 449 -21.01 27.76 12.25
N LEU A 450 -21.42 27.27 11.08
CA LEU A 450 -22.83 27.13 10.73
C LEU A 450 -23.52 26.05 11.58
N GLN A 451 -22.85 24.94 11.86
CA GLN A 451 -23.36 23.88 12.74
C GLN A 451 -23.45 24.35 14.19
N ASP A 452 -22.46 25.08 14.69
CA ASP A 452 -22.49 25.66 16.04
C ASP A 452 -23.61 26.69 16.18
N ASN A 453 -23.80 27.56 15.19
CA ASN A 453 -24.93 28.48 15.14
C ASN A 453 -26.29 27.75 15.06
N LYS A 454 -26.40 26.65 14.31
CA LYS A 454 -27.60 25.80 14.28
C LYS A 454 -27.83 25.09 15.63
N ARG A 455 -26.77 24.73 16.36
CA ARG A 455 -26.84 24.10 17.68
C ARG A 455 -27.29 25.12 18.74
N LYS A 456 -26.73 26.33 18.72
CA LYS A 456 -27.18 27.48 19.54
C LYS A 456 -28.65 27.84 19.28
N ARG A 457 -29.10 27.84 18.03
CA ARG A 457 -30.53 28.06 17.68
C ARG A 457 -31.45 26.91 18.13
N ARG A 458 -30.99 25.66 18.10
CA ARG A 458 -31.74 24.51 18.63
C ARG A 458 -31.84 24.54 20.15
N ASN A 459 -30.78 24.93 20.85
CA ASN A 459 -30.81 25.10 22.31
C ASN A 459 -31.68 26.29 22.74
N ALA A 460 -31.76 27.36 21.94
CA ALA A 460 -32.69 28.45 22.16
C ALA A 460 -34.17 28.06 21.91
N LYS A 461 -34.44 27.10 21.01
CA LYS A 461 -35.79 26.58 20.74
C LYS A 461 -36.20 25.39 21.62
N GLY A 462 -35.25 24.71 22.27
CA GLY A 462 -35.50 23.58 23.16
C GLY A 462 -36.05 23.96 24.54
N ASN A 463 -36.17 25.25 24.84
CA ASN A 463 -36.64 25.75 26.15
C ASN A 463 -38.12 26.15 26.17
N TYR A 464 -38.93 25.64 25.24
CA TYR A 464 -40.39 25.77 25.29
C TYR A 464 -41.06 24.43 24.93
N ASN A 465 -41.32 23.62 25.95
CA ASN A 465 -42.22 22.47 25.86
C ASN A 465 -43.61 22.90 26.34
N PRO A 466 -44.60 23.11 25.45
CA PRO A 466 -45.95 23.51 25.84
C PRO A 466 -46.72 22.44 26.64
N ASN A 467 -46.17 21.21 26.76
CA ASN A 467 -46.81 20.08 27.43
C ASN A 467 -46.09 19.60 28.71
N ALA A 468 -45.16 20.39 29.27
CA ALA A 468 -44.58 20.06 30.57
C ALA A 468 -45.58 20.38 31.71
N PRO A 469 -45.96 19.40 32.57
CA PRO A 469 -46.91 19.65 33.65
C PRO A 469 -46.33 20.66 34.66
N ARG A 470 -47.04 21.77 34.85
CA ARG A 470 -46.71 22.78 35.88
C ARG A 470 -46.97 22.19 37.26
N LEU A 471 -45.92 21.80 37.97
CA LEU A 471 -46.03 21.46 39.39
C LEU A 471 -46.19 22.76 40.20
N LEU A 472 -47.44 23.01 40.60
CA LEU A 472 -47.81 24.06 41.54
C LEU A 472 -47.67 23.52 42.97
N ASN A 473 -47.16 24.35 43.89
CA ASN A 473 -47.30 24.04 45.31
C ASN A 473 -48.75 24.30 45.78
N ALA A 474 -49.10 23.90 47.00
CA ALA A 474 -50.45 24.03 47.57
C ALA A 474 -51.02 25.48 47.61
N ASN A 475 -50.21 26.50 47.27
CA ASN A 475 -50.62 27.90 47.18
C ASN A 475 -50.48 28.48 45.75
N GLY A 476 -50.38 27.64 44.71
CA GLY A 476 -50.51 28.07 43.31
C GLY A 476 -49.30 28.80 42.71
N LYS A 477 -48.08 28.69 43.26
CA LYS A 477 -46.85 29.25 42.63
C LYS A 477 -45.91 28.16 42.11
N VAL A 478 -45.32 28.41 40.94
CA VAL A 478 -44.41 27.51 40.19
C VAL A 478 -43.04 27.43 40.87
N LYS A 479 -42.53 26.22 41.16
CA LYS A 479 -41.15 25.98 41.64
C LYS A 479 -40.21 25.71 40.46
N ASN A 480 -39.17 26.53 40.29
CA ASN A 480 -38.05 26.20 39.41
C ASN A 480 -37.01 25.40 40.19
N ALA A 481 -36.82 24.12 39.85
CA ALA A 481 -35.73 23.31 40.39
C ALA A 481 -34.40 23.68 39.68
N LYS A 482 -33.39 24.11 40.45
CA LYS A 482 -32.00 24.22 39.98
C LYS A 482 -31.36 22.82 39.97
N ILE A 483 -30.80 22.41 38.85
CA ILE A 483 -29.89 21.25 38.73
C ILE A 483 -28.45 21.80 38.65
N PRO A 484 -27.47 21.28 39.43
CA PRO A 484 -26.08 21.75 39.38
C PRO A 484 -25.32 21.17 38.16
N PRO A 485 -24.33 21.90 37.61
CA PRO A 485 -23.56 21.45 36.45
C PRO A 485 -22.40 20.53 36.85
N PHE A 486 -22.14 19.52 36.00
CA PHE A 486 -20.82 18.90 35.81
C PHE A 486 -20.11 19.60 34.66
#